data_AF-A0A4Q3B0B4-F1
#
_entry.id   AF-A0A4Q3B0B4-F1
#
_cell.length_a   1.000
_cell.length_b   1.000
_cell.length_c   1.000
_cell.angle_alpha   90.00
_cell.angle_beta   90.00
_cell.angle_gamma   90.00
#
_symmetry.space_group_name_H-M   'P 1'
#
loop_
_entity.id
_entity.type
_entity.pdbx_description
1 polymer ?
#
loop_
_entity_poly.entity_id
_entity_poly.type
_entity_poly.pdbx_seq_one_letter_code
_entity_poly.pdbx_strand_id
1 'polypeptide(L)'
;MKRGPARFEYYLGKLEALMQEAARDHNPALYLYKNDARTPLFMLEALARIYRDLHNTKKFNKLKDQFKQLEDGLGQVDYYDSYANNFLKHPMVPVHIREYMQGQAREKIQHFNELLQEGKWLDKKSFLKLRKTLNEAEWLQPKEELKGIKEVYDESITKTVDFIKESGGSFTEMENQVHEFRRNIRWLSIYAQALRGCIQITDSGESEQAVKEYLQPEIVNSKFNIMPDADDNNWFLLLEKNYFYALSWMINELGIIKDEGLQYFAVAEALQQTAGFSKEDALVKSFEVFGVQKATYDQLLEKASTIVQKFMEQQCLENLVLGLARTEKSKS
;
A
#
# COMPACT_ATOMS: atom_id res chain seq x y z
N MET A 1 -18.67 11.47 19.98
CA MET A 1 -17.95 10.27 20.46
C MET A 1 -16.59 10.24 19.79
N LYS A 2 -15.52 9.85 20.50
CA LYS A 2 -14.18 9.75 19.90
C LYS A 2 -14.12 8.51 19.00
N ARG A 3 -13.70 8.66 17.76
CA ARG A 3 -13.83 7.60 16.72
C ARG A 3 -12.54 6.83 16.48
N GLY A 4 -11.37 7.42 16.75
CA GLY A 4 -10.08 6.75 16.60
C GLY A 4 -9.97 5.33 17.17
N PRO A 5 -10.31 5.07 18.45
CA PRO A 5 -10.17 3.72 18.99
C PRO A 5 -11.12 2.71 18.31
N ALA A 6 -12.31 3.14 17.89
CA ALA A 6 -13.25 2.29 17.17
C ALA A 6 -12.76 1.89 15.77
N ARG A 7 -11.97 2.75 15.11
CA ARG A 7 -11.34 2.43 13.81
C ARG A 7 -10.29 1.34 13.96
N PHE A 8 -9.43 1.43 14.98
CA PHE A 8 -8.47 0.37 15.29
C PHE A 8 -9.17 -0.94 15.66
N GLU A 9 -10.18 -0.90 16.54
CA GLU A 9 -10.88 -2.10 16.99
C GLU A 9 -11.54 -2.84 15.83
N TYR A 10 -12.09 -2.12 14.85
CA TYR A 10 -12.67 -2.75 13.65
C TYR A 10 -11.66 -3.60 12.88
N TYR A 11 -10.48 -3.06 12.56
CA TYR A 11 -9.47 -3.80 11.81
C TYR A 11 -8.74 -4.84 12.67
N LEU A 12 -8.56 -4.57 13.97
CA LEU A 12 -8.05 -5.58 14.92
C LEU A 12 -9.00 -6.76 15.02
N GLY A 13 -10.32 -6.53 15.10
CA GLY A 13 -11.31 -7.60 15.12
C GLY A 13 -11.27 -8.46 13.87
N LYS A 14 -11.14 -7.84 12.68
CA LYS A 14 -10.96 -8.57 11.41
C LYS A 14 -9.70 -9.42 11.40
N LEU A 15 -8.56 -8.82 11.76
CA LEU A 15 -7.28 -9.54 11.79
C LEU A 15 -7.29 -10.66 12.84
N GLU A 16 -7.87 -10.42 14.02
CA GLU A 16 -7.96 -11.41 15.08
C GLU A 16 -8.84 -12.60 14.67
N ALA A 17 -9.96 -12.36 13.98
CA ALA A 17 -10.79 -13.43 13.43
C ALA A 17 -10.00 -14.31 12.43
N LEU A 18 -9.25 -13.69 11.52
CA LEU A 18 -8.39 -14.41 10.59
C LEU A 18 -7.31 -15.23 11.31
N MET A 19 -6.66 -14.65 12.33
CA MET A 19 -5.65 -15.35 13.14
C MET A 19 -6.22 -16.53 13.93
N GLN A 20 -7.48 -16.44 14.39
CA GLN A 20 -8.16 -17.53 15.09
C GLN A 20 -8.43 -18.72 14.18
N GLU A 21 -8.86 -18.46 12.95
CA GLU A 21 -9.04 -19.53 11.96
C GLU A 21 -7.69 -20.09 11.50
N ALA A 22 -6.70 -19.22 11.25
CA ALA A 22 -5.35 -19.63 10.89
C ALA A 22 -4.70 -20.54 11.95
N ALA A 23 -4.95 -20.29 13.23
CA ALA A 23 -4.43 -21.11 14.32
C ALA A 23 -4.98 -22.56 14.34
N ARG A 24 -6.05 -22.84 13.60
CA ARG A 24 -6.62 -24.19 13.42
C ARG A 24 -6.15 -24.86 12.14
N ASP A 25 -5.55 -24.10 11.23
CA ASP A 25 -5.00 -24.62 9.98
C ASP A 25 -3.64 -25.30 10.23
N HIS A 26 -3.29 -26.28 9.40
CA HIS A 26 -1.98 -26.92 9.44
C HIS A 26 -0.85 -25.95 9.07
N ASN A 27 -1.15 -24.95 8.24
CA ASN A 27 -0.21 -23.90 7.86
C ASN A 27 -0.85 -22.50 8.04
N PRO A 28 -0.74 -21.90 9.24
CA PRO A 28 -1.33 -20.61 9.55
C PRO A 28 -0.91 -19.48 8.59
N ALA A 29 0.38 -19.41 8.23
CA ALA A 29 0.90 -18.43 7.29
C ALA A 29 0.21 -18.52 5.92
N LEU A 30 0.11 -19.74 5.36
CA LEU A 30 -0.55 -19.97 4.08
C LEU A 30 -2.04 -19.65 4.14
N TYR A 31 -2.71 -19.98 5.24
CA TYR A 31 -4.11 -19.61 5.46
C TYR A 31 -4.28 -18.08 5.41
N LEU A 32 -3.46 -17.34 6.17
CA LEU A 32 -3.55 -15.87 6.24
C LEU A 32 -3.28 -15.20 4.88
N TYR A 33 -2.29 -15.70 4.14
CA TYR A 33 -2.00 -15.24 2.77
C TYR A 33 -3.21 -15.42 1.84
N LYS A 34 -3.83 -16.60 1.87
CA LYS A 34 -5.00 -16.93 1.01
C LYS A 34 -6.30 -16.25 1.43
N ASN A 35 -6.39 -15.76 2.66
CA ASN A 35 -7.63 -15.18 3.24
C ASN A 35 -7.48 -13.68 3.53
N ASP A 36 -6.71 -12.97 2.71
CA ASP A 36 -6.63 -11.50 2.69
C ASP A 36 -6.27 -10.86 4.05
N ALA A 37 -5.40 -11.50 4.83
CA ALA A 37 -4.92 -10.92 6.09
C ALA A 37 -4.06 -9.65 5.89
N ARG A 38 -3.51 -9.47 4.69
CA ARG A 38 -2.70 -8.31 4.33
C ARG A 38 -3.52 -7.01 4.33
N THR A 39 -4.79 -7.06 3.94
CA THR A 39 -5.67 -5.87 3.93
C THR A 39 -5.87 -5.26 5.32
N PRO A 40 -6.36 -5.96 6.35
CA PRO A 40 -6.49 -5.37 7.68
C PRO A 40 -5.15 -4.95 8.28
N LEU A 41 -4.03 -5.59 7.93
CA LEU A 41 -2.69 -5.15 8.32
C LEU A 41 -2.32 -3.79 7.73
N PHE A 42 -2.55 -3.57 6.43
CA PHE A 42 -2.37 -2.26 5.80
C PHE A 42 -3.22 -1.18 6.46
N MET A 43 -4.48 -1.49 6.79
CA MET A 43 -5.37 -0.54 7.45
C MET A 43 -4.89 -0.19 8.86
N LEU A 44 -4.36 -1.16 9.60
CA LEU A 44 -3.79 -0.94 10.93
C LEU A 44 -2.46 -0.17 10.87
N GLU A 45 -1.60 -0.46 9.90
CA GLU A 45 -0.38 0.33 9.65
C GLU A 45 -0.74 1.77 9.28
N ALA A 46 -1.70 1.98 8.38
CA ALA A 46 -2.19 3.29 7.99
C ALA A 46 -2.66 4.12 9.19
N LEU A 47 -3.51 3.52 10.04
CA LEU A 47 -3.95 4.16 11.27
C LEU A 47 -2.76 4.47 12.18
N ALA A 48 -1.85 3.51 12.40
CA ALA A 48 -0.70 3.75 13.27
C ALA A 48 0.24 4.85 12.73
N ARG A 49 0.40 4.97 11.40
CA ARG A 49 1.14 6.06 10.73
C ARG A 49 0.51 7.41 11.01
N ILE A 50 -0.79 7.55 10.78
CA ILE A 50 -1.53 8.79 11.04
C ILE A 50 -1.40 9.15 12.52
N TYR A 51 -1.78 8.24 13.41
CA TYR A 51 -1.87 8.55 14.84
C TYR A 51 -0.53 8.70 15.55
N ARG A 52 0.57 8.30 14.93
CA ARG A 52 1.91 8.63 15.42
C ARG A 52 2.14 10.14 15.51
N ASP A 53 1.62 10.87 14.54
CA ASP A 53 1.82 12.31 14.42
C ASP A 53 0.75 13.09 15.23
N LEU A 54 -0.35 12.43 15.61
CA LEU A 54 -1.44 13.00 16.42
C LEU A 54 -1.37 12.66 17.93
N HIS A 55 -0.59 11.65 18.32
CA HIS A 55 -0.52 11.14 19.69
C HIS A 55 0.93 10.88 20.13
N ASN A 56 1.12 9.93 21.05
CA ASN A 56 2.44 9.52 21.52
C ASN A 56 3.19 8.81 20.38
N THR A 57 4.08 9.55 19.72
CA THR A 57 4.93 9.10 18.61
C THR A 57 5.62 7.77 18.91
N LYS A 58 6.14 7.57 20.11
CA LYS A 58 6.84 6.33 20.49
C LYS A 58 5.91 5.12 20.53
N LYS A 59 4.74 5.24 21.17
CA LYS A 59 3.76 4.15 21.26
C LYS A 59 3.23 3.78 19.86
N PHE A 60 2.83 4.77 19.08
CA PHE A 60 2.24 4.52 17.75
C PHE A 60 3.28 4.10 16.69
N ASN A 61 4.54 4.54 16.78
CA ASN A 61 5.62 3.94 15.98
C ASN A 61 5.76 2.44 16.26
N LYS A 62 5.73 2.03 17.53
CA LYS A 62 5.81 0.61 17.87
C LYS A 62 4.64 -0.18 17.28
N LEU A 63 3.42 0.36 17.33
CA LEU A 63 2.25 -0.27 16.69
C LEU A 63 2.46 -0.39 15.17
N LYS A 64 2.89 0.70 14.53
CA LYS A 64 3.18 0.74 13.09
C LYS A 64 4.20 -0.35 12.72
N ASP A 65 5.31 -0.43 13.45
CA ASP A 65 6.38 -1.38 13.15
C ASP A 65 5.90 -2.84 13.32
N GLN A 66 5.04 -3.12 14.30
CA GLN A 66 4.44 -4.44 14.48
C GLN A 66 3.53 -4.83 13.32
N PHE A 67 2.65 -3.94 12.86
CA PHE A 67 1.78 -4.21 11.72
C PHE A 67 2.56 -4.32 10.42
N LYS A 68 3.54 -3.43 10.23
CA LYS A 68 4.44 -3.44 9.08
C LYS A 68 5.25 -4.73 9.01
N GLN A 69 5.77 -5.25 10.12
CA GLN A 69 6.51 -6.51 10.14
C GLN A 69 5.67 -7.67 9.62
N LEU A 70 4.39 -7.73 10.02
CA LEU A 70 3.47 -8.76 9.52
C LEU A 70 3.09 -8.53 8.04
N GLU A 71 2.84 -7.28 7.64
CA GLU A 71 2.51 -6.92 6.26
C GLU A 71 3.66 -7.25 5.31
N ASP A 72 4.89 -6.83 5.65
CA ASP A 72 6.10 -7.12 4.89
C ASP A 72 6.31 -8.65 4.78
N GLY A 73 6.05 -9.41 5.86
CA GLY A 73 6.12 -10.88 5.84
C GLY A 73 5.16 -11.51 4.83
N LEU A 74 3.89 -11.07 4.80
CA LEU A 74 2.93 -11.50 3.77
C LEU A 74 3.31 -10.98 2.37
N GLY A 75 3.88 -9.78 2.29
CA GLY A 75 4.36 -9.19 1.03
C GLY A 75 5.48 -10.00 0.39
N GLN A 76 6.37 -10.58 1.20
CA GLN A 76 7.41 -11.50 0.70
C GLN A 76 6.81 -12.81 0.19
N VAL A 77 5.83 -13.39 0.92
CA VAL A 77 5.12 -14.59 0.44
C VAL A 77 4.46 -14.32 -0.91
N ASP A 78 3.72 -13.21 -1.03
CA ASP A 78 3.05 -12.76 -2.25
C ASP A 78 4.03 -12.57 -3.41
N TYR A 79 5.17 -11.91 -3.18
CA TYR A 79 6.20 -11.70 -4.20
C TYR A 79 6.70 -13.03 -4.80
N TYR A 80 7.19 -13.95 -3.96
CA TYR A 80 7.77 -15.20 -4.46
C TYR A 80 6.72 -16.16 -5.00
N ASP A 81 5.55 -16.25 -4.39
CA ASP A 81 4.45 -17.11 -4.88
C ASP A 81 3.92 -16.60 -6.24
N SER A 82 3.72 -15.29 -6.40
CA SER A 82 3.29 -14.70 -7.67
C SER A 82 4.28 -14.99 -8.78
N TYR A 83 5.58 -14.73 -8.58
CA TYR A 83 6.59 -15.02 -9.61
C TYR A 83 6.79 -16.50 -9.86
N ALA A 84 6.72 -17.36 -8.84
CA ALA A 84 6.71 -18.81 -9.03
C ALA A 84 5.57 -19.24 -9.97
N ASN A 85 4.35 -18.75 -9.71
CA ASN A 85 3.17 -19.06 -10.52
C ASN A 85 3.23 -18.46 -11.94
N ASN A 86 3.76 -17.24 -12.09
CA ASN A 86 3.90 -16.57 -13.38
C ASN A 86 4.98 -17.24 -14.25
N PHE A 87 6.14 -17.56 -13.67
CA PHE A 87 7.23 -18.19 -14.41
C PHE A 87 6.93 -19.63 -14.81
N LEU A 88 6.12 -20.36 -14.05
CA LEU A 88 5.60 -21.67 -14.48
C LEU A 88 4.86 -21.61 -15.82
N LYS A 89 4.16 -20.50 -16.08
CA LYS A 89 3.40 -20.28 -17.33
C LYS A 89 4.27 -19.76 -18.48
N HIS A 90 5.54 -19.44 -18.23
CA HIS A 90 6.42 -18.82 -19.20
C HIS A 90 7.48 -19.83 -19.69
N PRO A 91 7.32 -20.46 -20.87
CA PRO A 91 8.17 -21.58 -21.29
C PRO A 91 9.65 -21.23 -21.45
N MET A 92 9.95 -19.95 -21.69
CA MET A 92 11.33 -19.45 -21.84
C MET A 92 12.08 -19.36 -20.51
N VAL A 93 11.36 -19.34 -19.36
CA VAL A 93 12.03 -19.27 -18.05
C VAL A 93 12.61 -20.64 -17.69
N PRO A 94 13.94 -20.75 -17.49
CA PRO A 94 14.59 -22.01 -17.15
C PRO A 94 14.00 -22.71 -15.92
N VAL A 95 14.05 -24.05 -15.91
CA VAL A 95 13.57 -24.88 -14.79
C VAL A 95 14.18 -24.46 -13.45
N HIS A 96 15.50 -24.25 -13.40
CA HIS A 96 16.20 -23.91 -12.15
C HIS A 96 15.73 -22.57 -11.54
N ILE A 97 15.35 -21.58 -12.37
CA ILE A 97 14.78 -20.31 -11.90
C ILE A 97 13.38 -20.55 -11.30
N ARG A 98 12.56 -21.37 -11.95
CA ARG A 98 11.22 -21.72 -11.45
C ARG A 98 11.30 -22.48 -10.13
N GLU A 99 12.19 -23.46 -10.03
CA GLU A 99 12.43 -24.23 -8.82
C GLU A 99 12.95 -23.35 -7.66
N TYR A 100 13.84 -22.40 -7.95
CA TYR A 100 14.29 -21.41 -6.99
C TYR A 100 13.13 -20.57 -6.44
N MET A 101 12.30 -20.00 -7.31
CA MET A 101 11.15 -19.18 -6.90
C MET A 101 10.15 -19.97 -6.07
N GLN A 102 9.85 -21.21 -6.46
CA GLN A 102 9.00 -22.11 -5.67
C GLN A 102 9.63 -22.45 -4.31
N GLY A 103 10.96 -22.64 -4.27
CA GLY A 103 11.73 -22.84 -3.04
C GLY A 103 11.61 -21.66 -2.09
N GLN A 104 11.84 -20.45 -2.59
CA GLN A 104 11.72 -19.21 -1.82
C GLN A 104 10.29 -18.96 -1.35
N ALA A 105 9.26 -19.23 -2.16
CA ALA A 105 7.88 -19.13 -1.72
C ALA A 105 7.60 -20.01 -0.48
N ARG A 106 8.09 -21.26 -0.48
CA ARG A 106 7.98 -22.16 0.69
C ARG A 106 8.76 -21.63 1.90
N GLU A 107 9.96 -21.13 1.68
CA GLU A 107 10.81 -20.55 2.73
C GLU A 107 10.14 -19.33 3.39
N LYS A 108 9.57 -18.41 2.61
CA LYS A 108 8.90 -17.21 3.16
C LYS A 108 7.62 -17.55 3.91
N ILE A 109 6.88 -18.58 3.48
CA ILE A 109 5.75 -19.10 4.26
C ILE A 109 6.23 -19.62 5.62
N GLN A 110 7.34 -20.38 5.65
CA GLN A 110 7.91 -20.91 6.89
C GLN A 110 8.40 -19.77 7.81
N HIS A 111 9.13 -18.80 7.26
CA HIS A 111 9.58 -17.64 8.01
C HIS A 111 8.41 -16.83 8.59
N PHE A 112 7.30 -16.71 7.84
CA PHE A 112 6.11 -16.04 8.35
C PHE A 112 5.44 -16.84 9.49
N ASN A 113 5.42 -18.17 9.45
CA ASN A 113 4.97 -18.98 10.59
C ASN A 113 5.81 -18.75 11.84
N GLU A 114 7.13 -18.67 11.70
CA GLU A 114 8.05 -18.35 12.80
C GLU A 114 7.74 -16.97 13.39
N LEU A 115 7.55 -15.96 12.54
CA LEU A 115 7.16 -14.62 12.97
C LEU A 115 5.84 -14.61 13.75
N LEU A 116 4.83 -15.36 13.30
CA LEU A 116 3.53 -15.49 13.98
C LEU A 116 3.68 -16.11 15.37
N GLN A 117 4.54 -17.11 15.50
CA GLN A 117 4.81 -17.83 16.74
C GLN A 117 5.61 -16.96 17.74
N GLU A 118 6.73 -16.39 17.31
CA GLU A 118 7.56 -15.50 18.13
C GLU A 118 6.77 -14.28 18.61
N GLY A 119 6.00 -13.71 17.68
CA GLY A 119 5.12 -12.58 17.94
C GLY A 119 3.89 -12.92 18.76
N LYS A 120 3.61 -14.19 19.08
CA LYS A 120 2.43 -14.61 19.87
C LYS A 120 1.13 -14.02 19.28
N TRP A 121 0.99 -14.15 17.97
CA TRP A 121 -0.17 -13.64 17.24
C TRP A 121 -1.32 -14.64 17.26
N LEU A 122 -1.02 -15.94 17.13
CA LEU A 122 -2.01 -17.02 17.12
C LEU A 122 -2.61 -17.30 18.52
N ASP A 123 -1.94 -16.91 19.61
CA ASP A 123 -2.42 -17.11 21.00
C ASP A 123 -3.16 -15.89 21.58
N LYS A 124 -3.49 -14.90 20.74
CA LYS A 124 -4.16 -13.64 21.09
C LYS A 124 -3.40 -12.70 22.02
N LYS A 125 -2.22 -13.06 22.54
CA LYS A 125 -1.50 -12.20 23.50
C LYS A 125 -1.08 -10.87 22.90
N SER A 126 -0.70 -10.85 21.62
CA SER A 126 -0.38 -9.60 20.93
C SER A 126 -1.58 -8.68 20.80
N PHE A 127 -2.77 -9.19 20.48
CA PHE A 127 -3.99 -8.39 20.44
C PHE A 127 -4.34 -7.76 21.80
N LEU A 128 -4.17 -8.50 22.90
CA LEU A 128 -4.38 -7.94 24.25
C LEU A 128 -3.43 -6.77 24.55
N LYS A 129 -2.15 -6.89 24.16
CA LYS A 129 -1.16 -5.81 24.31
C LYS A 129 -1.49 -4.59 23.45
N LEU A 130 -1.93 -4.82 22.21
CA LEU A 130 -2.35 -3.74 21.31
C LEU A 130 -3.55 -2.99 21.89
N ARG A 131 -4.61 -3.68 22.29
CA ARG A 131 -5.80 -3.07 22.91
C ARG A 131 -5.48 -2.32 24.20
N LYS A 132 -4.59 -2.86 25.04
CA LYS A 132 -4.10 -2.13 26.22
C LYS A 132 -3.44 -0.80 25.83
N THR A 133 -2.56 -0.82 24.84
CA THR A 133 -1.88 0.39 24.35
C THR A 133 -2.87 1.43 23.83
N LEU A 134 -3.89 1.00 23.07
CA LEU A 134 -4.93 1.86 22.52
C LEU A 134 -5.87 2.44 23.59
N ASN A 135 -6.18 1.68 24.63
CA ASN A 135 -7.03 2.14 25.74
C ASN A 135 -6.35 3.21 26.60
N GLU A 136 -5.02 3.20 26.67
CA GLU A 136 -4.23 4.21 27.38
C GLU A 136 -4.01 5.50 26.57
N ALA A 137 -4.45 5.56 25.32
CA ALA A 137 -4.25 6.73 24.47
C ALA A 137 -5.28 7.83 24.77
N GLU A 138 -4.81 9.08 24.80
CA GLU A 138 -5.66 10.26 25.00
C GLU A 138 -6.28 10.71 23.68
N TRP A 139 -7.30 9.97 23.23
CA TRP A 139 -7.93 10.20 21.93
C TRP A 139 -8.46 11.65 21.75
N LEU A 140 -8.28 12.21 20.56
CA LEU A 140 -8.71 13.57 20.23
C LEU A 140 -10.22 13.68 20.02
N GLN A 141 -10.75 14.90 20.09
CA GLN A 141 -12.11 15.21 19.66
C GLN A 141 -12.18 15.24 18.12
N PRO A 142 -13.33 14.91 17.50
CA PRO A 142 -13.43 14.72 16.04
C PRO A 142 -12.86 15.86 15.18
N LYS A 143 -13.10 17.13 15.56
CA LYS A 143 -12.59 18.29 14.82
C LYS A 143 -11.06 18.39 14.87
N GLU A 144 -10.47 18.23 16.06
CA GLU A 144 -9.02 18.32 16.25
C GLU A 144 -8.31 17.11 15.64
N GLU A 145 -8.92 15.93 15.72
CA GLU A 145 -8.44 14.72 15.04
C GLU A 145 -8.36 14.95 13.52
N LEU A 146 -9.40 15.53 12.90
CA LEU A 146 -9.40 15.78 11.46
C LEU A 146 -8.44 16.88 11.02
N LYS A 147 -8.16 17.89 11.86
CA LYS A 147 -7.09 18.85 11.57
C LYS A 147 -5.75 18.14 11.47
N GLY A 148 -5.41 17.30 12.46
CA GLY A 148 -4.17 16.52 12.41
C GLY A 148 -4.14 15.56 11.22
N ILE A 149 -5.26 14.92 10.87
CA ILE A 149 -5.33 14.08 9.66
C ILE A 149 -5.07 14.90 8.40
N LYS A 150 -5.62 16.12 8.30
CA LYS A 150 -5.35 17.03 7.17
C LYS A 150 -3.87 17.38 7.10
N GLU A 151 -3.24 17.71 8.23
CA GLU A 151 -1.80 18.01 8.30
C GLU A 151 -0.97 16.81 7.82
N VAL A 152 -1.34 15.58 8.19
CA VAL A 152 -0.68 14.36 7.68
C VAL A 152 -0.82 14.23 6.16
N TYR A 153 -1.97 14.59 5.58
CA TYR A 153 -2.17 14.64 4.13
C TYR A 153 -1.28 15.70 3.47
N ASP A 154 -1.32 16.93 3.98
CA ASP A 154 -0.55 18.06 3.44
C ASP A 154 0.96 17.75 3.46
N GLU A 155 1.46 17.18 4.56
CA GLU A 155 2.85 16.74 4.68
C GLU A 155 3.19 15.59 3.72
N SER A 156 2.29 14.62 3.56
CA SER A 156 2.50 13.47 2.68
C SER A 156 2.55 13.91 1.22
N ILE A 157 1.67 14.83 0.82
CA ILE A 157 1.67 15.47 -0.50
C ILE A 157 2.98 16.22 -0.72
N THR A 158 3.36 17.11 0.22
CA THR A 158 4.60 17.89 0.13
C THR A 158 5.82 17.00 -0.06
N LYS A 159 5.99 15.97 0.79
CA LYS A 159 7.10 15.01 0.69
C LYS A 159 7.11 14.26 -0.65
N THR A 160 5.94 13.95 -1.19
CA THR A 160 5.81 13.25 -2.47
C THR A 160 6.17 14.15 -3.66
N VAL A 161 5.74 15.40 -3.63
CA VAL A 161 6.08 16.42 -4.62
C VAL A 161 7.59 16.68 -4.61
N ASP A 162 8.18 16.85 -3.43
CA ASP A 162 9.60 17.11 -3.26
C ASP A 162 10.47 15.93 -3.72
N PHE A 163 10.04 14.69 -3.44
CA PHE A 163 10.69 13.48 -3.96
C PHE A 163 10.83 13.48 -5.49
N ILE A 164 9.78 13.90 -6.22
CA ILE A 164 9.85 13.98 -7.68
C ILE A 164 10.77 15.11 -8.15
N LYS A 165 10.72 16.27 -7.49
CA LYS A 165 11.63 17.38 -7.81
C LYS A 165 13.09 16.98 -7.62
N GLU A 166 13.42 16.28 -6.54
CA GLU A 166 14.75 15.77 -6.23
C GLU A 166 15.23 14.71 -7.24
N SER A 167 14.31 13.90 -7.78
CA SER A 167 14.61 12.93 -8.84
C SER A 167 14.88 13.54 -10.22
N GLY A 168 14.76 14.87 -10.38
CA GLY A 168 14.92 15.55 -11.67
C GLY A 168 13.81 15.25 -12.68
N GLY A 169 12.67 14.72 -12.20
CA GLY A 169 11.51 14.39 -13.01
C GLY A 169 11.66 13.15 -13.90
N SER A 170 12.82 12.50 -13.95
CA SER A 170 13.05 11.33 -14.80
C SER A 170 13.56 10.16 -13.97
N PHE A 171 12.85 9.03 -14.03
CA PHE A 171 13.22 7.82 -13.32
C PHE A 171 14.31 7.04 -14.05
N THR A 172 15.28 6.57 -13.28
CA THR A 172 16.38 5.69 -13.66
C THR A 172 16.34 4.35 -12.94
N GLU A 173 15.54 4.21 -11.88
CA GLU A 173 15.45 2.99 -11.06
C GLU A 173 14.01 2.58 -10.74
N MET A 174 13.66 1.32 -11.02
CA MET A 174 12.30 0.82 -10.80
C MET A 174 11.93 0.75 -9.32
N GLU A 175 12.81 0.20 -8.48
CA GLU A 175 12.49 -0.03 -7.06
C GLU A 175 12.64 1.25 -6.22
N ASN A 176 13.75 1.98 -6.36
CA ASN A 176 14.00 3.13 -5.49
C ASN A 176 13.28 4.41 -5.91
N GLN A 177 12.71 4.45 -7.13
CA GLN A 177 12.02 5.64 -7.63
C GLN A 177 10.58 5.37 -8.04
N VAL A 178 10.34 4.51 -9.04
CA VAL A 178 8.98 4.23 -9.52
C VAL A 178 8.13 3.60 -8.41
N HIS A 179 8.65 2.58 -7.74
CA HIS A 179 7.96 1.89 -6.65
C HIS A 179 7.81 2.80 -5.42
N GLU A 180 8.85 3.53 -5.01
CA GLU A 180 8.76 4.45 -3.87
C GLU A 180 7.77 5.60 -4.09
N PHE A 181 7.76 6.23 -5.28
CA PHE A 181 6.75 7.24 -5.61
C PHE A 181 5.34 6.65 -5.52
N ARG A 182 5.13 5.47 -6.14
CA ARG A 182 3.85 4.76 -6.06
C ARG A 182 3.47 4.46 -4.60
N ARG A 183 4.42 4.02 -3.77
CA ARG A 183 4.20 3.74 -2.35
C ARG A 183 3.76 4.99 -1.59
N ASN A 184 4.38 6.14 -1.88
CA ASN A 184 4.06 7.43 -1.27
C ASN A 184 2.61 7.86 -1.59
N ILE A 185 2.24 7.88 -2.86
CA ILE A 185 0.87 8.27 -3.27
C ILE A 185 -0.19 7.25 -2.82
N ARG A 186 0.16 5.95 -2.74
CA ARG A 186 -0.77 4.90 -2.31
C ARG A 186 -1.29 5.12 -0.89
N TRP A 187 -0.48 5.69 0.01
CA TRP A 187 -0.92 5.98 1.37
C TRP A 187 -2.10 6.95 1.43
N LEU A 188 -2.12 7.97 0.56
CA LEU A 188 -3.23 8.92 0.48
C LEU A 188 -4.55 8.21 0.16
N SER A 189 -4.54 7.24 -0.75
CA SER A 189 -5.72 6.41 -1.05
C SER A 189 -6.09 5.48 0.12
N ILE A 190 -5.12 4.79 0.73
CA ILE A 190 -5.35 3.87 1.85
C ILE A 190 -5.95 4.60 3.05
N TYR A 191 -5.52 5.82 3.36
CA TYR A 191 -6.02 6.60 4.49
C TYR A 191 -7.54 6.81 4.41
N ALA A 192 -8.09 7.03 3.22
CA ALA A 192 -9.54 7.18 3.03
C ALA A 192 -10.32 5.93 3.48
N GLN A 193 -9.78 4.74 3.18
CA GLN A 193 -10.36 3.45 3.58
C GLN A 193 -10.14 3.19 5.08
N ALA A 194 -8.92 3.37 5.56
CA ALA A 194 -8.53 3.11 6.95
C ALA A 194 -9.32 3.97 7.94
N LEU A 195 -9.66 5.21 7.58
CA LEU A 195 -10.35 6.13 8.47
C LEU A 195 -11.87 5.91 8.58
N ARG A 196 -12.44 4.92 7.88
CA ARG A 196 -13.85 4.50 7.98
C ARG A 196 -14.84 5.66 7.89
N GLY A 197 -14.87 6.30 6.72
CA GLY A 197 -15.90 7.26 6.35
C GLY A 197 -15.68 8.69 6.87
N CYS A 198 -14.58 8.95 7.58
CA CYS A 198 -14.20 10.30 8.00
C CYS A 198 -13.58 11.14 6.88
N ILE A 199 -13.15 10.46 5.81
CA ILE A 199 -12.75 11.08 4.56
C ILE A 199 -13.85 10.77 3.55
N GLN A 200 -14.30 11.79 2.84
CA GLN A 200 -15.30 11.67 1.78
C GLN A 200 -14.82 12.42 0.54
N ILE A 201 -15.24 11.95 -0.63
CA ILE A 201 -14.99 12.63 -1.89
C ILE A 201 -16.18 13.51 -2.25
N THR A 202 -15.93 14.68 -2.83
CA THR A 202 -16.95 15.56 -3.39
C THR A 202 -16.50 16.09 -4.73
N ASP A 203 -17.46 16.35 -5.60
CA ASP A 203 -17.22 17.00 -6.88
C ASP A 203 -17.20 18.51 -6.68
N SER A 204 -16.11 19.18 -7.06
CA SER A 204 -16.04 20.65 -7.06
C SER A 204 -16.54 21.26 -8.36
N GLY A 205 -16.71 20.48 -9.42
CA GLY A 205 -17.07 20.93 -10.77
C GLY A 205 -15.92 21.58 -11.55
N GLU A 206 -14.73 21.71 -10.96
CA GLU A 206 -13.63 22.52 -11.51
C GLU A 206 -12.54 21.69 -12.21
N SER A 207 -12.49 20.37 -11.99
CA SER A 207 -11.34 19.52 -12.38
C SER A 207 -11.56 18.65 -13.62
N GLU A 208 -12.81 18.40 -14.06
CA GLU A 208 -13.11 17.35 -15.04
C GLU A 208 -12.30 17.44 -16.34
N GLN A 209 -12.13 18.64 -16.90
CA GLN A 209 -11.38 18.83 -18.13
C GLN A 209 -9.86 18.64 -17.95
N ALA A 210 -9.32 19.00 -16.77
CA ALA A 210 -7.89 18.93 -16.47
C ALA A 210 -7.41 17.47 -16.29
N VAL A 211 -8.25 16.62 -15.71
CA VAL A 211 -7.91 15.24 -15.34
C VAL A 211 -8.67 14.17 -16.13
N LYS A 212 -9.36 14.57 -17.21
CA LYS A 212 -10.24 13.72 -18.03
C LYS A 212 -9.63 12.38 -18.42
N GLU A 213 -8.34 12.36 -18.74
CA GLU A 213 -7.63 11.16 -19.18
C GLU A 213 -7.52 10.07 -18.10
N TYR A 214 -7.61 10.44 -16.82
CA TYR A 214 -7.56 9.50 -15.71
C TYR A 214 -8.93 8.92 -15.34
N LEU A 215 -10.01 9.52 -15.85
CA LEU A 215 -11.41 9.15 -15.53
C LEU A 215 -11.86 7.95 -16.35
N GLN A 216 -11.02 6.92 -16.43
CA GLN A 216 -11.31 5.69 -17.16
C GLN A 216 -12.37 4.86 -16.41
N PRO A 217 -13.23 4.11 -17.11
CA PRO A 217 -14.30 3.33 -16.49
C PRO A 217 -13.82 2.38 -15.39
N GLU A 218 -12.68 1.72 -15.58
CA GLU A 218 -12.06 0.81 -14.61
C GLU A 218 -11.59 1.53 -13.34
N ILE A 219 -11.24 2.81 -13.43
CA ILE A 219 -10.87 3.63 -12.28
C ILE A 219 -12.13 4.14 -11.59
N VAL A 220 -13.05 4.77 -12.31
CA VAL A 220 -14.27 5.33 -11.73
C VAL A 220 -15.09 4.27 -10.99
N ASN A 221 -15.15 3.05 -11.54
CA ASN A 221 -15.91 1.93 -10.96
C ASN A 221 -15.06 1.02 -10.04
N SER A 222 -13.82 1.40 -9.73
CA SER A 222 -12.95 0.63 -8.86
C SER A 222 -13.52 0.54 -7.44
N LYS A 223 -13.52 -0.67 -6.87
CA LYS A 223 -13.90 -0.89 -5.46
C LYS A 223 -13.07 -0.07 -4.46
N PHE A 224 -11.84 0.29 -4.84
CA PHE A 224 -10.95 1.10 -4.00
C PHE A 224 -11.35 2.58 -3.97
N ASN A 225 -12.16 3.02 -4.94
CA ASN A 225 -12.66 4.38 -5.07
C ASN A 225 -14.05 4.57 -4.44
N ILE A 226 -14.62 3.50 -3.87
CA ILE A 226 -15.84 3.56 -3.07
C ILE A 226 -15.44 3.98 -1.65
N MET A 227 -15.90 5.15 -1.21
CA MET A 227 -15.66 5.62 0.15
C MET A 227 -16.45 4.77 1.16
N PRO A 228 -15.88 4.43 2.33
CA PRO A 228 -16.65 3.80 3.39
C PRO A 228 -17.79 4.70 3.86
N ASP A 229 -18.87 4.08 4.32
CA ASP A 229 -20.02 4.80 4.89
C ASP A 229 -19.56 5.78 5.98
N ALA A 230 -20.15 6.98 5.94
CA ALA A 230 -19.89 8.03 6.90
C ALA A 230 -20.30 7.64 8.34
N ASP A 231 -21.14 6.61 8.51
CA ASP A 231 -21.77 6.24 9.79
C ASP A 231 -22.29 7.52 10.50
N ASP A 232 -22.01 7.66 11.79
CA ASP A 232 -22.36 8.82 12.61
C ASP A 232 -21.28 9.94 12.60
N ASN A 233 -20.37 9.95 11.62
CA ASN A 233 -19.39 11.04 11.53
C ASN A 233 -20.12 12.35 11.24
N ASN A 234 -19.73 13.41 11.94
CA ASN A 234 -20.33 14.74 11.78
C ASN A 234 -19.32 15.79 11.32
N TRP A 235 -18.06 15.40 11.21
CA TRP A 235 -16.99 16.17 10.60
C TRP A 235 -16.29 15.27 9.58
N PHE A 236 -15.83 15.89 8.50
CA PHE A 236 -15.24 15.21 7.36
C PHE A 236 -14.02 15.97 6.86
N LEU A 237 -13.01 15.23 6.39
CA LEU A 237 -12.03 15.75 5.45
C LEU A 237 -12.55 15.47 4.04
N LEU A 238 -12.71 16.52 3.24
CA LEU A 238 -13.18 16.40 1.87
C LEU A 238 -12.00 16.36 0.90
N LEU A 239 -12.01 15.35 0.04
CA LEU A 239 -11.12 15.25 -1.10
C LEU A 239 -11.89 15.59 -2.38
N GLU A 240 -11.21 16.19 -3.35
CA GLU A 240 -11.77 16.41 -4.67
C GLU A 240 -11.84 15.06 -5.41
N LYS A 241 -13.02 14.73 -5.92
CA LYS A 241 -13.35 13.44 -6.51
C LYS A 241 -12.48 13.08 -7.71
N ASN A 242 -12.34 13.99 -8.69
CA ASN A 242 -11.63 13.64 -9.91
C ASN A 242 -10.12 13.57 -9.69
N TYR A 243 -9.55 14.41 -8.82
CA TYR A 243 -8.15 14.27 -8.39
C TYR A 243 -7.91 12.99 -7.58
N PHE A 244 -8.89 12.54 -6.78
CA PHE A 244 -8.80 11.23 -6.14
C PHE A 244 -8.83 10.08 -7.16
N TYR A 245 -9.59 10.20 -8.25
CA TYR A 245 -9.55 9.24 -9.35
C TYR A 245 -8.22 9.29 -10.12
N ALA A 246 -7.66 10.48 -10.35
CA ALA A 246 -6.33 10.66 -10.93
C ALA A 246 -5.26 9.95 -10.09
N LEU A 247 -5.29 10.13 -8.77
CA LEU A 247 -4.44 9.43 -7.82
C LEU A 247 -4.57 7.91 -7.96
N SER A 248 -5.80 7.41 -8.04
CA SER A 248 -6.11 5.98 -8.19
C SER A 248 -5.59 5.40 -9.50
N TRP A 249 -5.78 6.12 -10.61
CA TRP A 249 -5.20 5.76 -11.92
C TRP A 249 -3.67 5.68 -11.85
N MET A 250 -3.02 6.69 -11.25
CA MET A 250 -1.56 6.72 -11.13
C MET A 250 -1.02 5.54 -10.31
N ILE A 251 -1.68 5.19 -9.20
CA ILE A 251 -1.33 4.01 -8.39
C ILE A 251 -1.47 2.73 -9.21
N ASN A 252 -2.50 2.62 -10.06
CA ASN A 252 -2.73 1.46 -10.91
C ASN A 252 -1.65 1.32 -11.99
N GLU A 253 -1.45 2.37 -12.78
CA GLU A 253 -0.50 2.35 -13.92
C GLU A 253 0.94 2.12 -13.47
N LEU A 254 1.38 2.80 -12.41
CA LEU A 254 2.71 2.54 -11.85
C LEU A 254 2.81 1.14 -11.25
N GLY A 255 1.69 0.56 -10.80
CA GLY A 255 1.65 -0.84 -10.35
C GLY A 255 1.97 -1.80 -11.49
N ILE A 256 1.31 -1.61 -12.63
CA ILE A 256 1.53 -2.40 -13.85
C ILE A 256 2.98 -2.25 -14.32
N ILE A 257 3.47 -1.00 -14.46
CA ILE A 257 4.86 -0.74 -14.90
C ILE A 257 5.87 -1.38 -13.94
N LYS A 258 5.65 -1.25 -12.63
CA LYS A 258 6.52 -1.82 -11.60
C LYS A 258 6.52 -3.35 -11.65
N ASP A 259 5.36 -3.98 -11.74
CA ASP A 259 5.27 -5.45 -11.83
C ASP A 259 5.94 -5.97 -13.11
N GLU A 260 5.80 -5.27 -14.24
CA GLU A 260 6.49 -5.60 -15.48
C GLU A 260 8.01 -5.40 -15.38
N GLY A 261 8.49 -4.41 -14.64
CA GLY A 261 9.93 -4.21 -14.40
C GLY A 261 10.54 -5.20 -13.40
N LEU A 262 9.83 -5.53 -12.33
CA LEU A 262 10.37 -6.35 -11.24
C LEU A 262 10.58 -7.82 -11.62
N GLN A 263 9.90 -8.32 -12.66
CA GLN A 263 10.14 -9.69 -13.13
C GLN A 263 11.60 -9.93 -13.55
N TYR A 264 12.28 -8.91 -14.11
CA TYR A 264 13.68 -9.00 -14.49
C TYR A 264 14.59 -9.14 -13.27
N PHE A 265 14.28 -8.42 -12.18
CA PHE A 265 15.00 -8.53 -10.92
C PHE A 265 14.76 -9.87 -10.22
N ALA A 266 13.54 -10.41 -10.29
CA ALA A 266 13.25 -11.75 -9.79
C ALA A 266 14.10 -12.81 -10.52
N VAL A 267 14.17 -12.78 -11.86
CA VAL A 267 15.04 -13.68 -12.62
C VAL A 267 16.52 -13.45 -12.29
N ALA A 268 16.96 -12.19 -12.20
CA ALA A 268 18.34 -11.85 -11.86
C ALA A 268 18.74 -12.36 -10.46
N GLU A 269 17.86 -12.26 -9.47
CA GLU A 269 18.06 -12.83 -8.14
C GLU A 269 18.25 -14.36 -8.24
N ALA A 270 17.37 -15.05 -8.94
CA ALA A 270 17.48 -16.49 -9.13
C ALA A 270 18.79 -16.90 -9.84
N LEU A 271 19.21 -16.16 -10.86
CA LEU A 271 20.47 -16.42 -11.58
C LEU A 271 21.71 -16.23 -10.70
N GLN A 272 21.71 -15.22 -9.83
CA GLN A 272 22.79 -15.05 -8.84
C GLN A 272 22.88 -16.26 -7.91
N GLN A 273 21.74 -16.71 -7.38
CA GLN A 273 21.71 -17.79 -6.39
C GLN A 273 21.94 -19.19 -6.97
N THR A 274 21.49 -19.44 -8.20
CA THR A 274 21.52 -20.79 -8.80
C THR A 274 22.66 -21.01 -9.78
N ALA A 275 23.17 -19.95 -10.39
CA ALA A 275 24.21 -20.02 -11.42
C ALA A 275 25.44 -19.16 -11.11
N GLY A 276 25.46 -18.44 -9.99
CA GLY A 276 26.64 -17.69 -9.51
C GLY A 276 27.00 -16.47 -10.35
N PHE A 277 26.05 -15.92 -11.11
CA PHE A 277 26.26 -14.66 -11.84
C PHE A 277 26.49 -13.49 -10.88
N SER A 278 27.25 -12.48 -11.33
CA SER A 278 27.30 -11.18 -10.66
C SER A 278 25.93 -10.48 -10.75
N LYS A 279 25.70 -9.45 -9.94
CA LYS A 279 24.45 -8.69 -9.97
C LYS A 279 24.19 -8.07 -11.35
N GLU A 280 25.23 -7.47 -11.94
CA GLU A 280 25.16 -6.81 -13.24
C GLU A 280 24.92 -7.83 -14.37
N ASP A 281 25.67 -8.93 -14.38
CA ASP A 281 25.52 -9.96 -15.40
C ASP A 281 24.17 -10.66 -15.31
N ALA A 282 23.69 -10.92 -14.09
CA ALA A 282 22.38 -11.53 -13.86
C ALA A 282 21.23 -10.66 -14.37
N LEU A 283 21.32 -9.33 -14.20
CA LEU A 283 20.34 -8.41 -14.74
C LEU A 283 20.34 -8.41 -16.27
N VAL A 284 21.52 -8.37 -16.91
CA VAL A 284 21.62 -8.46 -18.38
C VAL A 284 21.04 -9.79 -18.87
N LYS A 285 21.38 -10.90 -18.21
CA LYS A 285 20.87 -12.23 -18.54
C LYS A 285 19.38 -12.39 -18.33
N SER A 286 18.78 -11.65 -17.40
CA SER A 286 17.33 -11.68 -17.20
C SER A 286 16.56 -11.25 -18.45
N PHE A 287 17.05 -10.26 -19.21
CA PHE A 287 16.42 -9.83 -20.46
C PHE A 287 16.50 -10.92 -21.53
N GLU A 288 17.63 -11.63 -21.62
CA GLU A 288 17.79 -12.77 -22.54
C GLU A 288 16.81 -13.90 -22.23
N VAL A 289 16.54 -14.18 -20.94
CA VAL A 289 15.55 -15.19 -20.52
C VAL A 289 14.15 -14.88 -21.05
N PHE A 290 13.78 -13.60 -21.11
CA PHE A 290 12.50 -13.17 -21.67
C PHE A 290 12.55 -12.90 -23.19
N GLY A 291 13.71 -13.01 -23.83
CA GLY A 291 13.87 -12.72 -25.25
C GLY A 291 13.68 -11.24 -25.60
N VAL A 292 13.92 -10.33 -24.65
CA VAL A 292 13.74 -8.88 -24.82
C VAL A 292 15.07 -8.14 -24.74
N GLN A 293 15.09 -6.90 -25.22
CA GLN A 293 16.27 -6.03 -25.12
C GLN A 293 16.18 -5.20 -23.84
N LYS A 294 17.33 -4.78 -23.29
CA LYS A 294 17.38 -3.83 -22.17
C LYS A 294 16.57 -2.55 -22.46
N ALA A 295 16.55 -2.10 -23.71
CA ALA A 295 15.76 -0.94 -24.14
C ALA A 295 14.26 -1.04 -23.76
N THR A 296 13.70 -2.25 -23.67
CA THR A 296 12.32 -2.47 -23.20
C THR A 296 12.16 -2.05 -21.74
N TYR A 297 13.14 -2.34 -20.87
CA TYR A 297 13.14 -1.87 -19.49
C TYR A 297 13.33 -0.36 -19.39
N ASP A 298 14.22 0.21 -20.22
CA ASP A 298 14.44 1.66 -20.26
C ASP A 298 13.15 2.40 -20.70
N GLN A 299 12.38 1.83 -21.63
CA GLN A 299 11.06 2.34 -22.04
C GLN A 299 10.02 2.31 -20.92
N LEU A 300 10.08 1.32 -20.01
CA LEU A 300 9.19 1.28 -18.84
C LEU A 300 9.47 2.46 -17.90
N LEU A 301 10.76 2.77 -17.67
CA LEU A 301 11.18 3.92 -16.87
C LEU A 301 10.79 5.25 -17.53
N GLU A 302 10.97 5.38 -18.85
CA GLU A 302 10.56 6.55 -19.61
C GLU A 302 9.04 6.75 -19.56
N LYS A 303 8.26 5.67 -19.72
CA LYS A 303 6.80 5.70 -19.59
C LYS A 303 6.39 6.17 -18.20
N ALA A 304 6.97 5.59 -17.14
CA ALA A 304 6.68 5.99 -15.76
C ALA A 304 7.02 7.47 -15.52
N SER A 305 8.16 7.93 -16.03
CA SER A 305 8.59 9.33 -15.93
C SER A 305 7.57 10.26 -16.59
N THR A 306 7.18 9.94 -17.81
CA THR A 306 6.25 10.75 -18.61
C THR A 306 4.89 10.91 -17.92
N ILE A 307 4.30 9.81 -17.44
CA ILE A 307 2.98 9.87 -16.80
C ILE A 307 3.04 10.61 -15.45
N VAL A 308 4.13 10.45 -14.69
CA VAL A 308 4.31 11.14 -13.40
C VAL A 308 4.53 12.63 -13.63
N GLN A 309 5.39 13.03 -14.57
CA GLN A 309 5.60 14.45 -14.89
C GLN A 309 4.27 15.13 -15.21
N LYS A 310 3.46 14.53 -16.10
CA LYS A 310 2.16 15.07 -16.47
C LYS A 310 1.21 15.22 -15.28
N PHE A 311 1.16 14.21 -14.42
CA PHE A 311 0.35 14.22 -13.20
C PHE A 311 0.77 15.33 -12.23
N MET A 312 2.07 15.60 -12.12
CA MET A 312 2.60 16.71 -11.33
C MET A 312 2.32 18.08 -11.97
N GLU A 313 2.45 18.20 -13.30
CA GLU A 313 2.14 19.44 -14.05
C GLU A 313 0.67 19.85 -13.90
N GLN A 314 -0.23 18.86 -13.83
CA GLN A 314 -1.66 19.05 -13.57
C GLN A 314 -1.99 19.30 -12.09
N GLN A 315 -0.98 19.35 -11.21
CA GLN A 315 -1.12 19.63 -9.77
C GLN A 315 -2.13 18.69 -9.08
N CYS A 316 -2.13 17.42 -9.48
CA CYS A 316 -3.16 16.48 -9.03
C CYS A 316 -3.13 16.22 -7.53
N LEU A 317 -1.95 16.32 -6.88
CA LEU A 317 -1.82 16.12 -5.44
C LEU A 317 -2.18 17.38 -4.66
N GLU A 318 -1.73 18.53 -5.14
CA GLU A 318 -1.94 19.83 -4.50
C GLU A 318 -3.42 20.23 -4.47
N ASN A 319 -4.18 19.82 -5.49
CA ASN A 319 -5.62 20.07 -5.58
C ASN A 319 -6.49 18.95 -4.96
N LEU A 320 -5.87 17.92 -4.37
CA LEU A 320 -6.59 16.77 -3.84
C LEU A 320 -7.45 17.12 -2.61
N VAL A 321 -6.95 17.99 -1.73
CA VAL A 321 -7.56 18.23 -0.41
C VAL A 321 -8.35 19.55 -0.42
N LEU A 322 -9.67 19.47 -0.27
CA LEU A 322 -10.56 20.65 -0.26
C LEU A 322 -10.69 21.28 1.14
N GLY A 323 -10.55 20.48 2.20
CA GLY A 323 -10.57 20.95 3.58
C GLY A 323 -11.58 20.24 4.48
N LEU A 324 -11.95 20.87 5.59
CA LEU A 324 -12.82 20.29 6.60
C LEU A 324 -14.27 20.75 6.46
N ALA A 325 -15.21 19.81 6.55
CA ALA A 325 -16.64 20.08 6.54
C ALA A 325 -17.33 19.50 7.78
N ARG A 326 -18.51 20.04 8.12
CA ARG A 326 -19.36 19.57 9.22
C ARG A 326 -20.79 19.41 8.72
N THR A 327 -21.45 18.31 9.03
CA THR A 327 -22.89 18.19 8.80
C THR A 327 -23.64 19.07 9.80
N GLU A 328 -24.51 19.94 9.30
CA GLU A 328 -25.49 20.60 10.15
C GLU A 328 -26.46 19.54 10.69
N LYS A 329 -26.67 19.51 12.01
CA LYS A 329 -27.79 18.73 12.54
C LYS A 329 -29.05 19.40 12.03
N SER A 330 -29.86 18.68 11.25
CA SER A 330 -31.25 19.08 11.01
C SER A 330 -31.87 19.35 12.37
N LYS A 331 -32.32 20.60 12.60
CA LYS A 331 -33.12 20.92 13.77
C LYS A 331 -34.41 20.12 13.63
N SER A 332 -34.48 18.99 14.33
CA SER A 332 -35.70 18.19 14.50
C SER A 332 -36.66 18.93 15.42
#